data_AF-A0A661WZA6-F1
#
_entry.id   AF-A0A661WZA6-F1
#
_cell.length_a   1.000
_cell.length_b   1.000
_cell.length_c   1.000
_cell.angle_alpha   90.00
_cell.angle_beta   90.00
_cell.angle_gamma   90.00
#
_symmetry.space_group_name_H-M   'P 1'
#
loop_
_entity.id
_entity.type
_entity.pdbx_description
1 polymer ?
#
loop_
_entity_poly.entity_id
_entity_poly.type
_entity_poly.pdbx_seq_one_letter_code
_entity_poly.pdbx_strand_id
1 'polypeptide(L)'
;KESFFNFLDNITKGLRIQKTKLKKIVEQLNNGFELFLALERRDNAMVDIFTETEIINLNERIKEYLFPFLTFQAEDDLIIKYKSNDLFKNIEELSIGQRAAALLSIILVEGNKPIIIDQPEDDIDNNTIYQGIISTLLQSKNKRQFIFATHNSNIVVLGDSDNVIVCYSEKDKFSYENGSIDKKIIQSEIIKIMEGGEEAFSKRKIIYKLWS
;
A
#
# COMPACT_ATOMS: atom_id res chain seq x y z
N LYS A 1 4.01 19.84 -0.98
CA LYS A 1 4.54 21.12 -1.54
C LYS A 1 3.46 22.17 -1.78
N GLU A 2 2.31 21.81 -2.36
CA GLU A 2 1.21 22.77 -2.60
C GLU A 2 0.65 23.38 -1.31
N SER A 3 0.50 22.59 -0.24
CA SER A 3 0.12 23.05 1.09
C SER A 3 1.05 24.14 1.63
N PHE A 4 2.38 23.94 1.53
CA PHE A 4 3.38 24.94 1.94
C PHE A 4 3.34 26.20 1.09
N PHE A 5 3.13 26.07 -0.23
CA PHE A 5 2.92 27.22 -1.10
C PHE A 5 1.70 28.06 -0.69
N ASN A 6 0.56 27.41 -0.44
CA ASN A 6 -0.66 28.10 -0.02
C ASN A 6 -0.49 28.79 1.33
N PHE A 7 0.25 28.17 2.25
CA PHE A 7 0.63 28.78 3.53
C PHE A 7 1.47 30.05 3.34
N LEU A 8 2.52 29.98 2.51
CA LEU A 8 3.37 31.14 2.21
C LEU A 8 2.62 32.25 1.48
N ASP A 9 1.81 31.93 0.47
CA ASP A 9 0.98 32.89 -0.26
C ASP A 9 0.05 33.64 0.70
N ASN A 10 -0.53 32.94 1.68
CA ASN A 10 -1.37 33.55 2.71
C ASN A 10 -0.58 34.46 3.66
N ILE A 11 0.55 34.00 4.20
CA ILE A 11 1.36 34.80 5.15
C ILE A 11 1.98 36.02 4.48
N THR A 12 2.34 35.93 3.20
CA THR A 12 2.97 37.02 2.45
C THR A 12 1.96 37.97 1.78
N LYS A 13 0.66 37.79 2.02
CA LYS A 13 -0.39 38.72 1.55
C LYS A 13 -0.05 40.15 1.97
N GLY A 14 -0.12 41.06 0.99
CA GLY A 14 0.19 42.49 1.16
C GLY A 14 1.64 42.87 0.86
N LEU A 15 2.57 41.91 0.75
CA LEU A 15 3.99 42.20 0.41
C LEU A 15 4.23 42.42 -1.08
N ARG A 16 3.19 42.29 -1.93
CA ARG A 16 3.24 42.43 -3.41
C ARG A 16 4.27 41.51 -4.09
N ILE A 17 4.63 40.40 -3.44
CA ILE A 17 5.50 39.37 -4.02
C ILE A 17 4.72 38.58 -5.07
N GLN A 18 5.33 38.34 -6.24
CA GLN A 18 4.70 37.56 -7.30
C GLN A 18 4.58 36.08 -6.89
N LYS A 19 3.41 35.47 -7.13
CA LYS A 19 3.18 34.04 -6.85
C LYS A 19 4.17 33.10 -7.54
N THR A 20 4.67 33.50 -8.72
CA THR A 20 5.70 32.75 -9.46
C THR A 20 7.02 32.65 -8.70
N LYS A 21 7.43 33.70 -7.98
CA LYS A 21 8.61 33.70 -7.11
C LYS A 21 8.41 32.79 -5.91
N LEU A 22 7.23 32.84 -5.28
CA LEU A 22 6.87 31.95 -4.18
C LEU A 22 6.86 30.47 -4.60
N LYS A 23 6.38 30.15 -5.82
CA LYS A 23 6.48 28.78 -6.35
C LYS A 23 7.93 28.33 -6.51
N LYS A 24 8.79 29.16 -7.11
CA LYS A 24 10.21 28.84 -7.30
C LYS A 24 10.92 28.54 -5.98
N ILE A 25 10.65 29.30 -4.92
CA ILE A 25 11.32 29.06 -3.63
C ILE A 25 10.80 27.79 -2.94
N VAL A 26 9.51 27.47 -3.05
CA VAL A 26 8.91 26.21 -2.53
C VAL A 26 9.37 24.98 -3.32
N GLU A 27 9.81 25.15 -4.57
CA GLU A 27 10.42 24.07 -5.33
C GLU A 27 11.81 23.72 -4.79
N GLN A 28 12.55 24.72 -4.31
CA GLN A 28 13.92 24.59 -3.80
C GLN A 28 14.00 24.27 -2.30
N LEU A 29 13.04 24.72 -1.50
CA LEU A 29 13.03 24.56 -0.04
C LEU A 29 11.80 23.77 0.40
N ASN A 30 12.01 22.82 1.31
CA ASN A 30 11.02 21.82 1.66
C ASN A 30 10.11 22.22 2.84
N ASN A 31 10.52 23.20 3.65
CA ASN A 31 9.78 23.62 4.85
C ASN A 31 10.12 25.05 5.29
N GLY A 32 9.35 25.57 6.27
CA GLY A 32 9.56 26.90 6.83
C GLY A 32 10.95 27.08 7.46
N PHE A 33 11.47 26.06 8.14
CA PHE A 33 12.79 26.16 8.77
C PHE A 33 13.92 26.38 7.75
N GLU A 34 13.91 25.67 6.62
CA GLU A 34 14.86 25.88 5.52
C GLU A 34 14.77 27.29 4.94
N LEU A 35 13.55 27.81 4.76
CA LEU A 35 13.33 29.18 4.28
C LEU A 35 13.80 30.25 5.28
N PHE A 36 13.61 30.03 6.59
CA PHE A 36 14.16 30.91 7.62
C PHE A 36 15.69 30.94 7.58
N LEU A 37 16.33 29.78 7.50
CA LEU A 37 17.79 29.69 7.41
C LEU A 37 18.32 30.36 6.15
N ALA A 38 17.66 30.15 5.00
CA ALA A 38 18.06 30.75 3.73
C ALA A 38 17.99 32.29 3.76
N LEU A 39 17.01 32.86 4.49
CA LEU A 39 16.89 34.30 4.70
C LEU A 39 17.97 34.86 5.62
N GLU A 40 18.22 34.21 6.75
CA GLU A 40 19.24 34.66 7.72
C GLU A 40 20.66 34.55 7.14
N ARG A 41 20.92 33.53 6.32
CA ARG A 41 22.22 33.33 5.67
C ARG A 41 22.40 34.12 4.37
N ARG A 42 21.32 34.72 3.85
CA ARG A 42 21.26 35.31 2.50
C ARG A 42 21.77 34.34 1.44
N ASP A 43 21.24 33.12 1.44
CA ASP A 43 21.60 32.10 0.47
C ASP A 43 21.35 32.59 -0.96
N ASN A 44 22.18 32.15 -1.91
CA ASN A 44 22.10 32.57 -3.32
C ASN A 44 20.70 32.36 -3.92
N ALA A 45 20.02 31.28 -3.53
CA ALA A 45 18.63 31.00 -3.92
C ALA A 45 17.66 32.16 -3.61
N MET A 46 17.84 32.85 -2.49
CA MET A 46 17.00 34.00 -2.12
C MET A 46 17.35 35.23 -2.98
N VAL A 47 18.64 35.48 -3.21
CA VAL A 47 19.14 36.61 -4.00
C VAL A 47 18.77 36.49 -5.48
N ASP A 48 18.73 35.26 -6.01
CA ASP A 48 18.39 34.99 -7.41
C ASP A 48 16.87 35.12 -7.68
N ILE A 49 16.03 34.94 -6.66
CA ILE A 49 14.57 34.92 -6.81
C ILE A 49 13.93 36.25 -6.39
N PHE A 50 14.45 36.89 -5.34
CA PHE A 50 13.86 38.06 -4.70
C PHE A 50 14.79 39.28 -4.76
N THR A 51 14.20 40.47 -4.84
CA THR A 51 14.96 41.72 -4.68
C THR A 51 15.32 41.94 -3.21
N GLU A 52 16.32 42.79 -2.92
CA GLU A 52 16.69 43.11 -1.53
C GLU A 52 15.50 43.62 -0.71
N THR A 53 14.64 44.46 -1.29
CA THR A 53 13.44 44.96 -0.60
C THR A 53 12.43 43.85 -0.32
N GLU A 54 12.25 42.89 -1.25
CA GLU A 54 11.39 41.74 -1.03
C GLU A 54 11.95 40.83 0.07
N ILE A 55 13.27 40.61 0.12
CA ILE A 55 13.94 39.81 1.16
C ILE A 55 13.75 40.45 2.55
N ILE A 56 13.93 41.77 2.66
CA ILE A 56 13.74 42.50 3.92
C ILE A 56 12.29 42.35 4.40
N ASN A 57 11.33 42.65 3.53
CA ASN A 57 9.90 42.57 3.84
C ASN A 57 9.47 41.13 4.22
N LEU A 58 10.02 40.14 3.53
CA LEU A 58 9.76 38.73 3.81
C LEU A 58 10.34 38.32 5.17
N ASN A 59 11.55 38.78 5.49
CA ASN A 59 12.19 38.51 6.79
C ASN A 59 11.40 39.13 7.95
N GLU A 60 10.94 40.38 7.80
CA GLU A 60 10.08 41.02 8.80
C GLU A 60 8.76 40.26 9.00
N ARG A 61 8.09 39.90 7.90
CA ARG A 61 6.83 39.14 7.99
C ARG A 61 7.03 37.76 8.60
N ILE A 62 8.10 37.06 8.26
CA ILE A 62 8.39 35.75 8.88
C ILE A 62 8.71 35.92 10.36
N LYS A 63 9.41 36.97 10.78
CA LYS A 63 9.65 37.27 12.20
C LYS A 63 8.35 37.58 12.95
N GLU A 64 7.40 38.26 12.32
CA GLU A 64 6.06 38.53 12.87
C GLU A 64 5.25 37.24 13.05
N TYR A 65 5.33 36.31 12.09
CA TYR A 65 4.62 35.02 12.10
C TYR A 65 5.54 33.82 12.37
N LEU A 66 6.58 34.02 13.19
CA LEU A 66 7.68 33.06 13.32
C LEU A 66 7.22 31.70 13.82
N PHE A 67 6.33 31.69 14.83
CA PHE A 67 5.82 30.44 15.38
C PHE A 67 5.01 29.63 14.35
N PRO A 68 3.92 30.15 13.74
CA PRO A 68 3.18 29.43 12.69
C PRO A 68 4.07 28.94 11.55
N PHE A 69 5.08 29.74 11.19
CA PHE A 69 5.99 29.45 10.11
C PHE A 69 6.95 28.29 10.41
N LEU A 70 7.54 28.27 11.61
CA LEU A 70 8.44 27.18 12.03
C LEU A 70 7.70 25.90 12.39
N THR A 71 6.43 25.99 12.80
CA THR A 71 5.61 24.82 13.14
C THR A 71 4.77 24.29 11.97
N PHE A 72 4.78 24.94 10.80
CA PHE A 72 4.03 24.48 9.65
C PHE A 72 4.58 23.13 9.17
N GLN A 73 3.76 22.09 9.27
CA GLN A 73 4.02 20.79 8.68
C GLN A 73 3.11 20.63 7.47
N ALA A 74 3.72 20.44 6.30
CA ALA A 74 2.96 19.99 5.14
C ALA A 74 2.48 18.56 5.44
N GLU A 75 1.22 18.28 5.13
CA GLU A 75 0.72 16.90 5.15
C GLU A 75 1.53 16.05 4.17
N ASP A 76 1.85 14.82 4.57
CA ASP A 76 2.49 13.84 3.71
C ASP A 76 1.48 13.33 2.68
N ASP A 77 1.80 13.48 1.40
CA ASP A 77 1.00 12.90 0.32
C ASP A 77 1.38 11.43 0.14
N LEU A 78 0.52 10.52 0.61
CA LEU A 78 0.72 9.08 0.40
C LEU A 78 0.23 8.67 -1.00
N ILE A 79 1.17 8.51 -1.93
CA ILE A 79 0.87 8.01 -3.28
C ILE A 79 1.17 6.51 -3.34
N ILE A 80 0.11 5.68 -3.32
CA ILE A 80 0.22 4.24 -3.53
C ILE A 80 0.07 3.95 -5.03
N LYS A 81 1.06 3.28 -5.60
CA LYS A 81 1.03 2.79 -6.97
C LYS A 81 1.08 1.28 -7.01
N TYR A 82 0.18 0.67 -7.78
CA TYR A 82 0.14 -0.77 -8.00
C TYR A 82 0.66 -1.11 -9.39
N LYS A 83 1.57 -2.08 -9.48
CA LYS A 83 2.12 -2.55 -10.74
C LYS A 83 1.20 -3.62 -11.33
N SER A 84 0.60 -3.32 -12.48
CA SER A 84 -0.25 -4.24 -13.24
C SER A 84 0.15 -4.19 -14.71
N ASN A 85 0.48 -5.34 -15.31
CA ASN A 85 0.96 -5.46 -16.70
C ASN A 85 2.12 -4.48 -17.03
N ASP A 86 3.12 -4.42 -16.14
CA ASP A 86 4.28 -3.53 -16.24
C ASP A 86 4.03 -2.02 -16.19
N LEU A 87 2.80 -1.60 -15.95
CA LEU A 87 2.44 -0.21 -15.72
C LEU A 87 2.10 0.03 -14.25
N PHE A 88 2.60 1.13 -13.71
CA PHE A 88 2.20 1.61 -12.38
C PHE A 88 0.95 2.48 -12.53
N LYS A 89 -0.11 2.10 -11.82
CA LYS A 89 -1.35 2.87 -11.72
C LYS A 89 -1.52 3.39 -10.30
N ASN A 90 -2.07 4.59 -10.15
CA ASN A 90 -2.43 5.10 -8.83
C ASN A 90 -3.56 4.24 -8.25
N ILE A 91 -3.57 4.06 -6.92
CA ILE A 91 -4.57 3.22 -6.24
C ILE A 91 -6.03 3.64 -6.52
N GLU A 92 -6.24 4.92 -6.81
CA GLU A 92 -7.53 5.52 -7.16
C GLU A 92 -8.05 5.09 -8.55
N GLU A 93 -7.16 4.66 -9.44
CA GLU A 93 -7.46 4.20 -10.80
C GLU A 93 -7.67 2.69 -10.88
N LEU A 94 -7.50 1.98 -9.76
CA LEU A 94 -7.62 0.52 -9.70
C LEU A 94 -9.09 0.09 -9.60
N SER A 95 -9.38 -1.10 -10.12
CA SER A 95 -10.64 -1.77 -9.80
C SER A 95 -10.71 -2.09 -8.30
N ILE A 96 -11.91 -2.34 -7.78
CA ILE A 96 -12.13 -2.68 -6.37
C ILE A 96 -11.25 -3.88 -5.95
N GLY A 97 -11.25 -4.96 -6.72
CA GLY A 97 -10.42 -6.14 -6.45
C GLY A 97 -8.92 -5.86 -6.51
N GLN A 98 -8.45 -5.03 -7.46
CA GLN A 98 -7.04 -4.64 -7.52
C GLN A 98 -6.62 -3.78 -6.34
N ARG A 99 -7.50 -2.86 -5.91
CA ARG A 99 -7.26 -2.03 -4.73
C ARG A 99 -7.24 -2.87 -3.45
N ALA A 100 -8.15 -3.82 -3.29
CA ALA A 100 -8.17 -4.76 -2.18
C ALA A 100 -6.86 -5.58 -2.13
N ALA A 101 -6.43 -6.13 -3.27
CA ALA A 101 -5.18 -6.89 -3.35
C ALA A 101 -3.94 -6.04 -3.06
N ALA A 102 -3.90 -4.80 -3.54
CA ALA A 102 -2.79 -3.88 -3.27
C ALA A 102 -2.66 -3.58 -1.76
N LEU A 103 -3.78 -3.26 -1.10
CA LEU A 103 -3.81 -3.01 0.34
C LEU A 103 -3.43 -4.26 1.13
N LEU A 104 -3.99 -5.41 0.75
CA LEU A 104 -3.67 -6.69 1.38
C LEU A 104 -2.17 -7.00 1.25
N SER A 105 -1.57 -6.79 0.07
CA SER A 105 -0.13 -7.00 -0.15
C SER A 105 0.72 -6.15 0.79
N ILE A 106 0.35 -4.88 1.00
CA ILE A 106 1.04 -3.99 1.96
C ILE A 106 0.95 -4.57 3.38
N ILE A 107 -0.25 -4.96 3.80
CA ILE A 107 -0.50 -5.54 5.13
C ILE A 107 0.31 -6.83 5.34
N LEU A 108 0.42 -7.68 4.32
CA LEU A 108 1.17 -8.94 4.41
C LEU A 108 2.67 -8.70 4.63
N VAL A 109 3.25 -7.67 4.01
CA VAL A 109 4.68 -7.34 4.12
C VAL A 109 5.02 -6.61 5.41
N GLU A 110 4.12 -5.78 5.93
CA GLU A 110 4.43 -4.88 7.04
C GLU A 110 4.22 -5.51 8.43
N GLY A 111 5.31 -5.59 9.20
CA GLY A 111 5.29 -6.00 10.61
C GLY A 111 5.62 -7.47 10.85
N ASN A 112 5.61 -7.88 12.12
CA ASN A 112 6.05 -9.20 12.58
C ASN A 112 5.01 -9.94 13.45
N LYS A 113 3.85 -9.31 13.70
CA LYS A 113 2.77 -9.89 14.50
C LYS A 113 1.94 -10.87 13.64
N PRO A 114 1.40 -11.97 14.19
CA PRO A 114 0.51 -12.85 13.44
C PRO A 114 -0.64 -12.09 12.78
N ILE A 115 -1.02 -12.52 11.57
CA ILE A 115 -2.20 -12.02 10.86
C ILE A 115 -3.25 -13.12 10.78
N ILE A 116 -4.51 -12.73 10.98
CA ILE A 116 -5.68 -13.56 10.72
C ILE A 116 -6.54 -12.81 9.70
N ILE A 117 -6.85 -13.45 8.57
CA ILE A 117 -7.75 -12.89 7.55
C ILE A 117 -8.82 -13.91 7.22
N ASP A 118 -10.06 -13.45 7.28
CA ASP A 118 -11.21 -14.19 6.80
C ASP A 118 -11.53 -13.75 5.37
N GLN A 119 -11.70 -14.74 4.49
CA GLN A 119 -11.97 -14.58 3.07
C GLN A 119 -11.08 -13.53 2.36
N PRO A 120 -9.74 -13.68 2.38
CA PRO A 120 -8.84 -12.77 1.66
C PRO A 120 -9.08 -12.70 0.15
N GLU A 121 -9.84 -13.64 -0.42
CA GLU A 121 -10.23 -13.72 -1.83
C GLU A 121 -11.48 -12.94 -2.24
N ASP A 122 -12.32 -12.49 -1.30
CA ASP A 122 -13.60 -11.87 -1.64
C ASP A 122 -13.39 -10.61 -2.49
N ASP A 123 -14.20 -10.47 -3.56
CA ASP A 123 -14.11 -9.41 -4.56
C ASP A 123 -12.77 -9.32 -5.36
N ILE A 124 -11.90 -10.34 -5.26
CA ILE A 124 -10.62 -10.40 -5.99
C ILE A 124 -10.65 -11.54 -7.02
N ASP A 125 -10.30 -11.23 -8.27
CA ASP A 125 -10.19 -12.24 -9.31
C ASP A 125 -8.95 -13.14 -9.13
N ASN A 126 -9.00 -14.38 -9.63
CA ASN A 126 -7.93 -15.36 -9.46
C ASN A 126 -6.54 -14.90 -9.96
N ASN A 127 -6.47 -14.09 -11.02
CA ASN A 127 -5.19 -13.57 -11.50
C ASN A 127 -4.61 -12.56 -10.51
N THR A 128 -5.45 -11.69 -9.94
CA THR A 128 -5.05 -10.75 -8.89
C THR A 128 -4.68 -11.48 -7.58
N ILE A 129 -5.40 -12.54 -7.19
CA ILE A 129 -5.02 -13.40 -6.04
C ILE A 129 -3.60 -13.96 -6.24
N TYR A 130 -3.31 -14.48 -7.44
CA TYR A 130 -2.00 -15.04 -7.74
C TYR A 130 -0.89 -13.99 -7.71
N GLN A 131 -1.06 -12.88 -8.44
CA GLN A 131 -0.04 -11.86 -8.58
C GLN A 131 0.18 -11.03 -7.32
N GLY A 132 -0.88 -10.74 -6.55
CA GLY A 132 -0.83 -9.89 -5.37
C GLY A 132 -0.63 -10.68 -4.07
N ILE A 133 -1.50 -11.64 -3.80
CA ILE A 133 -1.57 -12.31 -2.49
C ILE A 133 -0.53 -13.43 -2.39
N ILE A 134 -0.58 -14.41 -3.31
CA ILE A 134 0.23 -15.62 -3.22
C ILE A 134 1.73 -15.28 -3.31
N SER A 135 2.12 -14.44 -4.27
CA SER A 135 3.51 -14.02 -4.45
C SER A 135 4.08 -13.34 -3.20
N THR A 136 3.30 -12.43 -2.59
CA THR A 136 3.67 -11.69 -1.38
C THR A 136 3.69 -12.61 -0.16
N LEU A 137 2.72 -13.51 -0.06
CA LEU A 137 2.61 -14.49 1.00
C LEU A 137 3.85 -15.39 1.05
N LEU A 138 4.25 -15.97 -0.09
CA LEU A 138 5.42 -16.86 -0.17
C LEU A 138 6.72 -16.16 0.24
N GLN A 139 6.86 -14.86 -0.05
CA GLN A 139 8.02 -14.07 0.38
C GLN A 139 8.00 -13.74 1.88
N SER A 140 6.81 -13.71 2.50
CA SER A 140 6.60 -13.21 3.85
C SER A 140 6.38 -14.30 4.89
N LYS A 141 5.86 -15.49 4.50
CA LYS A 141 5.47 -16.59 5.42
C LYS A 141 6.60 -17.09 6.32
N ASN A 142 7.86 -16.97 5.88
CA ASN A 142 9.02 -17.36 6.68
C ASN A 142 9.38 -16.35 7.79
N LYS A 143 8.83 -15.14 7.73
CA LYS A 143 9.12 -14.05 8.68
C LYS A 143 7.93 -13.77 9.61
N ARG A 144 6.74 -14.24 9.26
CA ARG A 144 5.49 -13.89 9.91
C ARG A 144 4.47 -15.01 9.77
N GLN A 145 3.71 -15.26 10.83
CA GLN A 145 2.61 -16.23 10.81
C GLN A 145 1.36 -15.63 10.15
N PHE A 146 0.77 -16.39 9.23
CA PHE A 146 -0.49 -16.07 8.57
C PHE A 146 -1.51 -17.18 8.85
N ILE A 147 -2.73 -16.78 9.17
CA ILE A 147 -3.88 -17.67 9.35
C ILE A 147 -4.98 -17.18 8.43
N PHE A 148 -5.35 -18.01 7.45
CA PHE A 148 -6.41 -17.70 6.50
C PHE A 148 -7.61 -18.62 6.73
N ALA A 149 -8.80 -18.03 6.86
CA ALA A 149 -10.05 -18.74 6.62
C ALA A 149 -10.43 -18.48 5.17
N THR A 150 -10.40 -19.51 4.33
CA THR A 150 -10.57 -19.37 2.88
C THR A 150 -11.27 -20.58 2.30
N HIS A 151 -12.01 -20.36 1.22
CA HIS A 151 -12.58 -21.41 0.39
C HIS A 151 -11.86 -21.55 -0.96
N ASN A 152 -10.82 -20.74 -1.18
CA ASN A 152 -10.08 -20.70 -2.43
C ASN A 152 -8.87 -21.65 -2.40
N SER A 153 -8.90 -22.71 -3.21
CA SER A 153 -7.81 -23.69 -3.31
C SER A 153 -6.49 -23.08 -3.76
N ASN A 154 -6.48 -21.96 -4.50
CA ASN A 154 -5.25 -21.29 -4.89
C ASN A 154 -4.48 -20.76 -3.68
N ILE A 155 -5.19 -20.20 -2.69
CA ILE A 155 -4.54 -19.68 -1.47
C ILE A 155 -3.95 -20.83 -0.66
N VAL A 156 -4.67 -21.94 -0.57
CA VAL A 156 -4.21 -23.11 0.20
C VAL A 156 -3.04 -23.82 -0.50
N VAL A 157 -3.20 -24.15 -1.78
CA VAL A 157 -2.28 -24.99 -2.55
C VAL A 157 -1.10 -24.18 -3.10
N LEU A 158 -1.36 -23.07 -3.79
CA LEU A 158 -0.29 -22.25 -4.37
C LEU A 158 0.39 -21.35 -3.34
N GLY A 159 -0.30 -21.02 -2.25
CA GLY A 159 0.29 -20.36 -1.09
C GLY A 159 1.18 -21.26 -0.23
N ASP A 160 1.33 -22.53 -0.59
CA ASP A 160 2.19 -23.50 0.09
C ASP A 160 1.84 -23.61 1.59
N SER A 161 0.62 -24.02 1.93
CA SER A 161 0.17 -24.00 3.34
C SER A 161 0.94 -25.00 4.21
N ASP A 162 1.63 -24.52 5.24
CA ASP A 162 2.40 -25.37 6.17
C ASP A 162 1.50 -26.27 7.03
N ASN A 163 0.32 -25.78 7.39
CA ASN A 163 -0.70 -26.52 8.12
C ASN A 163 -2.09 -26.09 7.65
N VAL A 164 -2.85 -27.05 7.14
CA VAL A 164 -4.24 -26.89 6.73
C VAL A 164 -5.12 -27.45 7.83
N ILE A 165 -6.16 -26.71 8.21
CA ILE A 165 -7.18 -27.14 9.17
C ILE A 165 -8.49 -27.25 8.40
N VAL A 166 -8.96 -28.49 8.24
CA VAL A 166 -10.23 -28.80 7.60
C VAL A 166 -11.29 -28.91 8.67
N CYS A 167 -12.32 -28.07 8.58
CA CYS A 167 -13.40 -28.01 9.56
C CYS A 167 -14.66 -28.69 9.02
N TYR A 168 -15.32 -29.48 9.87
CA TYR A 168 -16.59 -30.14 9.59
C TYR A 168 -17.65 -29.66 10.57
N SER A 169 -18.86 -29.44 10.05
CA SER A 169 -20.04 -29.13 10.85
C SER A 169 -21.16 -30.08 10.46
N GLU A 170 -21.49 -31.01 11.36
CA GLU A 170 -22.59 -31.96 11.18
C GLU A 170 -23.53 -31.90 12.40
N LYS A 171 -24.80 -31.50 12.19
CA LYS A 171 -25.87 -31.55 13.21
C LYS A 171 -25.40 -31.05 14.60
N ASP A 172 -24.89 -29.82 14.64
CA ASP A 172 -24.37 -29.13 15.84
C ASP A 172 -23.09 -29.72 16.46
N LYS A 173 -22.41 -30.63 15.78
CA LYS A 173 -21.07 -31.10 16.16
C LYS A 173 -20.02 -30.51 15.23
N PHE A 174 -19.05 -29.82 15.84
CA PHE A 174 -17.83 -29.38 15.19
C PHE A 174 -16.75 -30.45 15.34
N SER A 175 -16.08 -30.79 14.25
CA SER A 175 -14.85 -31.58 14.26
C SER A 175 -13.87 -31.01 13.24
N TYR A 176 -12.59 -31.35 13.37
CA TYR A 176 -11.57 -30.89 12.44
C TYR A 176 -10.49 -31.94 12.23
N GLU A 177 -9.87 -31.87 11.06
CA GLU A 177 -8.66 -32.61 10.70
C GLU A 177 -7.57 -31.59 10.34
N ASN A 178 -6.31 -31.87 10.69
CA ASN A 178 -5.22 -30.95 10.36
C ASN A 178 -3.90 -31.63 9.98
N GLY A 179 -3.12 -30.90 9.19
CA GLY A 179 -1.76 -31.29 8.86
C GLY A 179 -1.18 -30.52 7.68
N SER A 180 0.07 -30.84 7.36
CA SER A 180 0.73 -30.29 6.18
C SER A 180 0.01 -30.67 4.89
N ILE A 181 0.09 -29.78 3.91
CA ILE A 181 -0.38 -29.95 2.53
C ILE A 181 0.17 -31.23 1.85
N ASP A 182 1.29 -31.77 2.33
CA ASP A 182 1.92 -32.98 1.80
C ASP A 182 1.23 -34.27 2.26
N LYS A 183 0.39 -34.21 3.30
CA LYS A 183 -0.32 -35.40 3.78
C LYS A 183 -1.44 -35.76 2.81
N LYS A 184 -1.43 -37.02 2.33
CA LYS A 184 -2.48 -37.56 1.44
C LYS A 184 -3.90 -37.33 1.95
N ILE A 185 -4.12 -37.42 3.25
CA ILE A 185 -5.44 -37.18 3.85
C ILE A 185 -5.88 -35.72 3.68
N ILE A 186 -4.97 -34.76 3.87
CA ILE A 186 -5.24 -33.33 3.67
C ILE A 186 -5.47 -33.03 2.18
N GLN A 187 -4.66 -33.61 1.29
CA GLN A 187 -4.85 -33.46 -0.16
C GLN A 187 -6.22 -33.96 -0.61
N SER A 188 -6.64 -35.13 -0.11
CA SER A 188 -7.96 -35.70 -0.39
C SER A 188 -9.09 -34.79 0.09
N GLU A 189 -8.96 -34.21 1.28
CA GLU A 189 -9.99 -33.31 1.81
C GLU A 189 -10.05 -31.97 1.06
N ILE A 190 -8.91 -31.41 0.63
CA ILE A 190 -8.88 -30.22 -0.23
C ILE A 190 -9.59 -30.50 -1.56
N ILE A 191 -9.27 -31.62 -2.22
CA ILE A 191 -9.91 -31.99 -3.49
C ILE A 191 -11.42 -32.18 -3.29
N LYS A 192 -11.81 -32.85 -2.21
CA LYS A 192 -13.21 -33.09 -1.88
C LYS A 192 -14.00 -31.80 -1.64
N ILE A 193 -13.44 -30.86 -0.88
CA ILE A 193 -14.15 -29.66 -0.41
C ILE A 193 -14.04 -28.51 -1.42
N MET A 194 -12.83 -28.21 -1.90
CA MET A 194 -12.55 -27.01 -2.69
C MET A 194 -12.58 -27.26 -4.20
N GLU A 195 -12.29 -28.50 -4.64
CA GLU A 195 -12.26 -28.85 -6.06
C GLU A 195 -13.55 -29.54 -6.54
N GLY A 196 -14.54 -29.74 -5.66
CA GLY A 196 -15.81 -30.38 -6.02
C GLY A 196 -15.70 -31.90 -6.20
N GLY A 197 -14.69 -32.53 -5.59
CA GLY A 197 -14.52 -33.97 -5.56
C GLY A 197 -13.52 -34.52 -6.58
N GLU A 198 -13.10 -35.77 -6.33
CA GLU A 198 -12.05 -36.47 -7.09
C GLU A 198 -12.37 -36.57 -8.59
N GLU A 199 -13.65 -36.78 -8.92
CA GLU A 199 -14.11 -36.91 -10.31
C GLU A 199 -13.97 -35.59 -11.08
N ALA A 200 -14.43 -34.48 -10.49
CA ALA A 200 -14.36 -33.15 -11.11
C ALA A 200 -12.90 -32.72 -11.28
N PHE A 201 -12.08 -32.93 -10.25
CA PHE A 201 -10.64 -32.66 -10.29
C PHE A 201 -9.93 -33.47 -11.38
N SER A 202 -10.17 -34.78 -11.44
CA SER A 202 -9.57 -35.67 -12.44
C SER A 202 -9.99 -35.31 -13.86
N LYS A 203 -11.28 -34.99 -14.09
CA LYS A 203 -11.78 -34.54 -15.40
C LYS A 203 -11.08 -33.25 -15.85
N ARG A 204 -10.95 -32.24 -14.97
CA ARG A 204 -10.23 -31.00 -15.29
C ARG A 204 -8.77 -31.26 -15.63
N LYS A 205 -8.08 -32.11 -14.86
CA LYS A 205 -6.69 -32.48 -15.11
C LYS A 205 -6.49 -33.12 -16.49
N ILE A 206 -7.41 -34.01 -16.91
CA ILE A 206 -7.38 -34.63 -18.23
C ILE A 206 -7.58 -33.58 -19.32
N ILE A 207 -8.60 -32.72 -19.19
CA ILE A 207 -8.88 -31.66 -20.17
C ILE A 207 -7.69 -30.72 -20.33
N TYR A 208 -7.09 -30.25 -19.23
CA TYR A 208 -5.92 -29.37 -19.28
C TYR A 208 -4.71 -30.05 -19.92
N LYS A 209 -4.49 -31.35 -19.66
CA LYS A 209 -3.43 -32.12 -20.30
C LYS A 209 -3.64 -32.31 -21.81
N LEU A 210 -4.89 -32.26 -22.29
CA LEU A 210 -5.20 -32.30 -23.72
C LEU A 210 -5.01 -30.94 -24.41
N TRP A 211 -5.05 -29.84 -23.65
CA TRP A 211 -4.81 -28.49 -24.16
C TRP A 211 -3.32 -28.12 -24.19
N SER A 212 -2.49 -28.80 -23.39
CA SER A 212 -1.03 -28.68 -23.36
C SER A 212 -0.34 -29.55 -24.39
#